data_AF-A0A0M0BQM0-F1
#
_entry.id   AF-A0A0M0BQM0-F1
#
_cell.length_a   1.000
_cell.length_b   1.000
_cell.length_c   1.000
_cell.angle_alpha   90.00
_cell.angle_beta   90.00
_cell.angle_gamma   90.00
#
_symmetry.space_group_name_H-M   'P 1'
#
loop_
_entity.id
_entity.type
_entity.pdbx_description
1 polymer ?
#
loop_
_entity_poly.entity_id
_entity_poly.type
_entity_poly.pdbx_seq_one_letter_code
_entity_poly.pdbx_strand_id
1 'polypeptide(L)' 'MTEEIAAVRHGFRGVISSVQQRYVEENKVLEVVGVEGDAGEIKRLTQELMALKGVKQVKASIISP' A
#
# COMPACT_ATOMS: atom_id res chain seq x y z
N MET A 1 -3.29 5.92 11.51
CA MET A 1 -2.86 5.90 10.08
C MET A 1 -2.34 7.29 9.74
N THR A 2 -1.13 7.41 9.23
CA THR A 2 -0.52 8.72 8.90
C THR A 2 -1.19 9.35 7.68
N GLU A 3 -1.34 10.67 7.67
CA GLU A 3 -1.95 11.41 6.54
C GLU A 3 -1.22 11.19 5.22
N GLU A 4 0.10 11.02 5.25
CA GLU A 4 0.93 10.75 4.06
C GLU A 4 0.57 9.42 3.38
N ILE A 5 0.38 8.35 4.15
CA ILE A 5 -0.07 7.05 3.62
C ILE A 5 -1.48 7.18 3.05
N ALA A 6 -2.36 7.93 3.74
CA ALA A 6 -3.71 8.19 3.28
C ALA A 6 -3.72 8.93 1.92
N ALA A 7 -2.84 9.92 1.75
CA ALA A 7 -2.71 10.70 0.53
C ALA A 7 -2.22 9.85 -0.65
N VAL A 8 -1.17 9.04 -0.46
CA VAL A 8 -0.70 8.11 -1.50
C VAL A 8 -1.82 7.17 -1.90
N ARG A 9 -2.46 6.47 -0.95
CA ARG A 9 -3.58 5.56 -1.29
C ARG A 9 -4.74 6.27 -1.98
N HIS A 10 -5.04 7.51 -1.59
CA HIS A 10 -6.06 8.30 -2.27
C HIS A 10 -5.71 8.51 -3.75
N GLY A 11 -4.45 8.83 -4.04
CA GLY A 11 -3.93 8.98 -5.41
C GLY A 11 -4.05 7.71 -6.24
N PHE A 12 -3.95 6.54 -5.61
CA PHE A 12 -4.04 5.22 -6.26
C PHE A 12 -5.40 4.52 -6.09
N ARG A 13 -6.48 5.24 -5.75
CA ARG A 13 -7.82 4.67 -5.59
C ARG A 13 -8.34 3.90 -6.80
N GLY A 14 -7.85 4.22 -8.00
CA GLY A 14 -8.20 3.51 -9.23
C GLY A 14 -7.69 2.06 -9.31
N VAL A 15 -6.61 1.73 -8.58
CA VAL A 15 -6.01 0.38 -8.58
C VAL A 15 -6.09 -0.33 -7.23
N ILE A 16 -6.53 0.34 -6.16
CA ILE A 16 -6.70 -0.26 -4.84
C ILE A 16 -8.13 -0.79 -4.72
N SER A 17 -8.28 -2.11 -4.63
CA SER A 17 -9.58 -2.78 -4.48
C SER A 17 -9.99 -2.94 -3.02
N SER A 18 -9.02 -3.04 -2.11
CA SER A 18 -9.29 -3.16 -0.67
C SER A 18 -8.11 -2.74 0.17
N VAL A 19 -8.38 -2.32 1.41
CA VAL A 19 -7.37 -2.02 2.42
C VAL A 19 -7.79 -2.66 3.73
N GLN A 20 -6.90 -3.48 4.30
CA GLN A 20 -7.06 -4.06 5.64
C GLN A 20 -5.89 -3.62 6.50
N GLN A 21 -6.17 -3.14 7.71
CA GLN A 21 -5.16 -2.71 8.66
C GLN A 21 -5.28 -3.52 9.96
N ARG A 22 -4.16 -3.97 10.50
CA ARG A 22 -4.08 -4.59 11.81
C ARG A 22 -2.94 -4.01 12.63
N TYR A 23 -3.25 -3.65 13.87
CA TYR A 23 -2.21 -3.37 14.87
C TYR A 23 -1.53 -4.68 15.23
N VAL A 24 -0.22 -4.74 15.03
CA VAL A 24 0.62 -5.89 15.40
C VAL A 24 1.26 -5.65 16.76
N GLU A 25 1.60 -4.39 17.04
CA GLU A 25 2.09 -3.88 18.31
C GLU A 25 1.56 -2.44 18.49
N GLU A 26 1.75 -1.85 19.68
CA GLU A 26 1.28 -0.50 20.03
C GLU A 26 1.66 0.57 18.98
N ASN A 27 2.85 0.46 18.39
CA ASN A 27 3.37 1.41 17.41
C ASN A 27 3.68 0.76 16.05
N LYS A 28 3.08 -0.39 15.74
CA LYS A 28 3.29 -1.09 14.46
C LYS A 28 1.97 -1.54 13.85
N VAL A 29 1.76 -1.17 12.60
CA VAL A 29 0.59 -1.55 11.81
C VAL A 29 1.06 -2.40 10.63
N LEU A 30 0.37 -3.51 10.42
CA LEU A 30 0.41 -4.26 9.17
C LEU A 30 -0.77 -3.80 8.31
N GLU A 31 -0.48 -3.35 7.09
CA GLU A 31 -1.49 -3.01 6.10
C GLU A 31 -1.39 -3.97 4.92
N VAL A 32 -2.51 -4.63 4.60
CA VAL A 32 -2.68 -5.48 3.42
C VAL A 32 -3.55 -4.71 2.44
N VAL A 33 -3.01 -4.43 1.26
CA VAL A 33 -3.68 -3.67 0.21
C VAL A 33 -3.97 -4.61 -0.95
N GLY A 34 -5.24 -4.87 -1.23
CA GLY A 34 -5.67 -5.55 -2.44
C GLY A 34 -5.56 -4.58 -3.62
N VAL A 35 -4.96 -5.05 -4.71
CA VAL A 35 -4.74 -4.25 -5.93
C VAL A 35 -5.24 -4.98 -7.17
N GLU A 36 -5.75 -4.22 -8.13
CA GLU A 36 -6.21 -4.71 -9.43
C GLU A 36 -5.96 -3.63 -10.49
N GLY A 37 -5.40 -4.02 -11.64
CA GLY A 37 -5.17 -3.09 -12.75
C GLY A 37 -3.78 -3.23 -13.37
N ASP A 38 -3.32 -2.13 -13.96
CA ASP A 38 -2.05 -2.09 -14.70
C ASP A 38 -0.84 -2.32 -13.78
N ALA A 39 0.08 -3.17 -14.24
CA ALA A 39 1.28 -3.54 -13.48
C ALA A 39 2.21 -2.33 -13.22
N GLY A 40 2.24 -1.35 -14.13
CA GLY A 40 2.98 -0.12 -13.97
C GLY A 40 2.41 0.76 -12.85
N GLU A 41 1.09 0.90 -12.78
CA GLU A 41 0.41 1.62 -11.70
C GLU A 41 0.60 0.95 -10.33
N ILE A 42 0.47 -0.37 -10.27
CA ILE A 42 0.71 -1.14 -9.04
C ILE A 42 2.17 -1.00 -8.58
N LYS A 43 3.11 -1.04 -9.53
CA LYS A 43 4.53 -0.82 -9.23
C LYS A 43 4.79 0.59 -8.69
N ARG A 44 4.18 1.62 -9.28
CA ARG A 44 4.27 3.01 -8.80
C ARG A 44 3.73 3.16 -7.38
N LEU A 45 2.55 2.62 -7.09
CA LEU A 45 2.00 2.57 -5.74
C LEU A 45 2.98 1.94 -4.75
N THR A 46 3.56 0.79 -5.10
CA THR A 46 4.54 0.09 -4.26
C THR A 46 5.77 0.94 -3.99
N GLN A 47 6.30 1.63 -5.02
CA GLN A 47 7.46 2.50 -4.90
C GLN A 47 7.19 3.73 -4.03
N GLU A 48 6.04 4.38 -4.19
CA GLU A 48 5.66 5.54 -3.38
C GLU A 48 5.47 5.15 -1.91
N LEU A 49 4.81 4.02 -1.63
CA LEU A 49 4.68 3.50 -0.26
C LEU A 49 6.05 3.17 0.36
N MET A 50 6.98 2.59 -0.40
CA MET A 50 8.33 2.30 0.10
C MET A 50 9.14 3.56 0.43
N ALA A 51 8.87 4.68 -0.25
CA ALA A 51 9.58 5.93 -0.04
C ALA A 51 9.06 6.73 1.18
N LEU A 52 7.89 6.39 1.73
CA LEU A 52 7.30 7.10 2.85
C LEU A 52 8.08 6.89 4.15
N LYS A 53 8.32 8.01 4.86
CA LYS A 53 8.97 7.98 6.18
C LYS A 53 8.11 7.16 7.15
N GLY A 54 8.74 6.20 7.82
CA GLY A 54 8.07 5.35 8.81
C GLY A 54 7.52 4.04 8.25
N VAL A 55 7.45 3.88 6.92
CA VAL A 55 7.20 2.57 6.30
C VAL A 55 8.45 1.71 6.49
N LYS A 56 8.29 0.58 7.19
CA LYS A 56 9.40 -0.31 7.54
C LYS A 56 9.72 -1.32 6.44
N GLN A 57 8.69 -1.83 5.77
CA GLN A 57 8.82 -2.81 4.71
C GLN A 57 7.57 -2.77 3.83
N VAL A 58 7.75 -2.98 2.53
CA VAL A 58 6.69 -3.27 1.57
C VAL A 58 7.08 -4.55 0.83
N LYS A 59 6.11 -5.44 0.63
CA LYS A 59 6.25 -6.62 -0.24
C LYS A 59 5.05 -6.64 -1.17
N ALA A 60 5.31 -6.77 -2.47
CA ALA A 60 4.28 -6.93 -3.47
C ALA A 60 4.31 -8.37 -4.00
N SER A 61 3.15 -9.02 -4.00
CA SER A 61 2.94 -10.32 -4.64
C SER A 61 1.94 -10.10 -5.76
N ILE A 62 2.40 -10.22 -7.00
CA ILE A 62 1.56 -10.03 -8.19
C ILE A 62 1.16 -11.41 -8.70
N ILE A 63 -0.13 -11.58 -8.93
CA ILE A 63 -0.69 -12.78 -9.56
C ILE A 63 -1.22 -12.32 -10.91
N SER A 64 -0.68 -12.88 -11.98
CA SER A 64 -1.28 -12.80 -13.32
C SER A 64 -1.85 -14.18 -13.68
N PRO A 65 -2.87 -14.25 -14.54
CA PRO A 65 -3.22 -15.48 -15.24
C PRO A 65 -2.01 -16.09 -15.97
#